data_AF-A0A933BF68-F1
#
_entry.id   AF-A0A933BF68-F1
#
_cell.length_a   1.000
_cell.length_b   1.000
_cell.length_c   1.000
_cell.angle_alpha   90.00
_cell.angle_beta   90.00
_cell.angle_gamma   90.00
#
_symmetry.space_group_name_H-M   'P 1'
#
loop_
_entity.id
_entity.type
_entity.pdbx_description
1 polymer ?
#
loop_
_entity_poly.entity_id
_entity_poly.type
_entity_poly.pdbx_seq_one_letter_code
_entity_poly.pdbx_strand_id
1 'polypeptide(L)'
;MRAWAAAALLWIGAAFPSLCSAQVPEPAREDVRLPAPEPSPAKKRKGKDNPPLALALDLAFGPTVWAQVQISTAGPVVELSKLVKEGYYKLELIQLILMSSQSKRPLKELLEKRRKGAKLAEIAWDLGLDYEKLYGSALAVQELVDKEYLPRFPETRLRRAGEEP
;
A
#
# COMPACT_ATOMS: atom_id res chain seq x y z
N MET A 1 -15.33 39.68 26.31
CA MET A 1 -16.71 40.13 26.01
C MET A 1 -16.75 40.66 24.59
N ARG A 2 -17.28 39.89 23.65
CA ARG A 2 -17.87 40.36 22.38
C ARG A 2 -18.65 39.18 21.81
N ALA A 3 -19.96 39.29 21.96
CA ALA A 3 -20.98 38.39 21.45
C ALA A 3 -21.23 38.67 19.96
N TRP A 4 -22.14 37.87 19.38
CA TRP A 4 -22.77 37.92 18.04
C TRP A 4 -22.19 36.89 17.07
N ALA A 5 -22.97 36.09 16.33
CA ALA A 5 -24.42 35.95 16.24
C ALA A 5 -24.73 34.55 15.71
N ALA A 6 -25.81 33.97 16.24
CA ALA A 6 -26.46 32.80 15.67
C ALA A 6 -27.19 33.21 14.38
N ALA A 7 -27.12 32.37 13.35
CA ALA A 7 -28.03 32.40 12.22
C ALA A 7 -28.50 30.97 11.93
N ALA A 8 -29.73 30.70 12.38
CA ALA A 8 -30.52 29.55 11.99
C ALA A 8 -31.17 29.81 10.62
N LEU A 9 -31.22 28.77 9.77
CA LEU A 9 -32.16 28.63 8.65
C LEU A 9 -32.27 27.11 8.40
N LEU A 10 -33.27 26.43 8.97
CA LEU A 10 -34.61 26.20 8.41
C LEU A 10 -34.61 25.54 7.02
N TRP A 11 -34.98 24.25 7.05
CA TRP A 11 -35.92 23.54 6.17
C TRP A 11 -35.78 23.73 4.65
N ILE A 12 -35.69 22.61 3.92
CA ILE A 12 -36.70 22.18 2.95
C ILE A 12 -36.52 20.67 2.74
N GLY A 13 -37.56 19.91 3.08
CA GLY A 13 -37.71 18.53 2.66
C GLY A 13 -38.01 18.47 1.17
N ALA A 14 -37.25 17.68 0.43
CA ALA A 14 -37.59 17.29 -0.93
C ALA A 14 -38.20 15.88 -0.88
N ALA A 15 -39.51 15.82 -1.05
CA ALA A 15 -40.23 14.60 -1.39
C ALA A 15 -39.74 14.12 -2.76
N PHE A 16 -39.10 12.96 -2.80
CA PHE A 16 -38.68 12.33 -4.05
C PHE A 16 -39.88 11.61 -4.67
N PRO A 17 -40.33 11.98 -5.88
CA PRO A 17 -41.38 11.26 -6.57
C PRO A 17 -40.89 9.87 -6.99
N SER A 18 -41.67 8.87 -6.59
CA SER A 18 -41.62 7.48 -7.02
C SER A 18 -41.71 7.41 -8.55
N LEU A 19 -40.61 7.09 -9.22
CA LEU A 19 -40.58 6.87 -10.66
C LEU A 19 -40.94 5.41 -10.98
N CYS A 20 -41.85 5.27 -11.94
CA CYS A 20 -42.43 4.04 -12.47
C CYS A 20 -41.41 2.92 -12.73
N SER A 21 -41.66 1.75 -12.14
CA SER A 21 -41.11 0.47 -12.60
C SER A 21 -41.70 0.14 -13.97
N ALA A 22 -40.95 0.43 -15.04
CA ALA A 22 -41.16 -0.18 -16.34
C ALA A 22 -40.56 -1.59 -16.31
N GLN A 23 -41.41 -2.60 -16.38
CA GLN A 23 -41.01 -4.00 -16.56
C GLN A 23 -40.42 -4.16 -17.98
N VAL A 24 -39.11 -4.30 -18.05
CA VAL A 24 -38.39 -4.68 -19.27
C VAL A 24 -38.55 -6.19 -19.46
N PRO A 25 -38.99 -6.68 -20.63
CA PRO A 25 -39.05 -8.11 -20.90
C PRO A 25 -37.64 -8.71 -20.97
N GLU A 26 -37.46 -9.81 -20.24
CA GLU A 26 -36.22 -10.58 -20.11
C GLU A 26 -35.87 -11.27 -21.44
N PRO A 27 -34.72 -10.98 -22.08
CA PRO A 27 -34.27 -11.78 -23.21
C PRO A 27 -33.69 -13.10 -22.70
N ALA A 28 -34.08 -14.18 -23.37
CA ALA A 28 -33.67 -15.56 -23.12
C ALA A 28 -32.15 -15.67 -22.85
N ARG A 29 -31.81 -16.13 -21.65
CA ARG A 29 -30.44 -16.50 -21.29
C ARG A 29 -30.10 -17.82 -21.98
N GLU A 30 -29.34 -17.73 -23.06
CA GLU A 30 -28.56 -18.87 -23.55
C GLU A 30 -27.57 -19.28 -22.46
N ASP A 31 -27.74 -20.49 -21.93
CA ASP A 31 -26.81 -21.17 -21.03
C ASP A 31 -25.48 -21.47 -21.78
N VAL A 32 -24.66 -20.43 -21.95
CA VAL A 32 -23.24 -20.61 -22.29
C VAL A 32 -22.55 -21.14 -21.04
N ARG A 33 -22.50 -22.46 -20.94
CA ARG A 33 -21.67 -23.20 -19.98
C ARG A 33 -20.20 -22.89 -20.29
N LEU A 34 -19.69 -21.80 -19.70
CA LEU A 34 -18.26 -21.53 -19.68
C LEU A 34 -17.56 -22.70 -18.98
N PRO A 35 -16.57 -23.35 -19.60
CA PRO A 35 -15.77 -24.35 -18.91
C PRO A 35 -15.09 -23.69 -17.71
N ALA A 36 -15.16 -24.35 -16.56
CA ALA A 36 -14.54 -23.89 -15.33
C ALA A 36 -13.07 -23.55 -15.60
N PRO A 37 -12.56 -22.40 -15.13
CA PRO A 37 -11.15 -22.10 -15.24
C PRO A 37 -10.39 -23.15 -14.42
N GLU A 38 -9.71 -24.04 -15.12
CA GLU A 38 -8.76 -24.97 -14.51
C GLU A 38 -7.82 -24.18 -13.59
N PRO A 39 -7.62 -24.61 -12.34
CA PRO A 39 -6.68 -23.93 -11.45
C PRO A 39 -5.29 -24.05 -12.06
N SER A 40 -4.83 -22.94 -12.63
CA SER A 40 -3.46 -22.80 -13.11
C SER A 40 -2.50 -23.29 -12.01
N PRO A 41 -1.56 -24.20 -12.29
CA PRO A 41 -0.61 -24.67 -11.30
C PRO A 41 0.20 -23.46 -10.86
N ALA A 42 -0.19 -22.90 -9.72
CA ALA A 42 0.51 -21.82 -9.06
C ALA A 42 1.94 -22.30 -8.83
N LYS A 43 2.85 -21.89 -9.71
CA LYS A 43 4.28 -22.09 -9.55
C LYS A 43 4.62 -21.49 -8.19
N LYS A 44 4.79 -22.35 -7.18
CA LYS A 44 5.38 -22.01 -5.89
C LYS A 44 6.79 -21.49 -6.19
N ARG A 45 6.89 -20.19 -6.48
CA ARG A 45 8.15 -19.47 -6.45
C ARG A 45 8.61 -19.62 -5.01
N LYS A 46 9.57 -20.53 -4.80
CA LYS A 46 10.30 -20.71 -3.55
C LYS A 46 10.98 -19.37 -3.30
N GLY A 47 10.27 -18.47 -2.63
CA GLY A 47 10.71 -17.12 -2.38
C GLY A 47 11.98 -17.25 -1.56
N LYS A 48 13.10 -16.78 -2.14
CA LYS A 48 14.26 -16.42 -1.33
C LYS A 48 13.73 -15.59 -0.18
N ASP A 49 13.88 -16.09 1.03
CA ASP A 49 13.64 -15.29 2.21
C ASP A 49 14.47 -14.02 2.02
N ASN A 50 13.77 -12.90 1.81
CA ASN A 50 14.35 -11.56 1.76
C ASN A 50 14.08 -10.82 3.08
N PRO A 51 14.46 -11.36 4.27
CA PRO A 51 14.38 -10.64 5.52
C PRO A 51 15.35 -9.44 5.64
N PRO A 52 16.50 -9.31 4.92
CA PRO A 52 17.42 -8.21 5.21
C PRO A 52 16.80 -6.84 4.89
N LEU A 53 15.92 -6.76 3.90
CA LEU A 53 15.32 -5.49 3.51
C LEU A 53 14.29 -4.98 4.53
N ALA A 54 13.38 -5.85 4.99
CA ALA A 54 12.35 -5.46 5.94
C ALA A 54 12.96 -4.98 7.27
N LEU A 55 14.01 -5.66 7.74
CA LEU A 55 14.76 -5.26 8.93
C LEU A 55 15.54 -3.96 8.70
N ALA A 56 16.19 -3.80 7.55
CA ALA A 56 16.91 -2.56 7.23
C ALA A 56 15.98 -1.34 7.17
N LEU A 57 14.77 -1.50 6.63
CA LEU A 57 13.76 -0.45 6.62
C LEU A 57 13.24 -0.15 8.02
N ASP A 58 13.02 -1.18 8.86
CA ASP A 58 12.61 -1.01 10.26
C ASP A 58 13.60 -0.11 11.04
N LEU A 59 14.90 -0.37 10.86
CA LEU A 59 15.98 0.42 11.45
C LEU A 59 16.05 1.85 10.89
N ALA A 60 15.73 2.05 9.61
CA ALA A 60 15.82 3.36 8.96
C ALA A 60 14.74 4.35 9.41
N PHE A 61 13.50 3.90 9.63
CA PHE A 61 12.37 4.79 9.91
C PHE A 61 12.12 5.03 11.41
N GLY A 62 12.60 4.15 12.28
CA GLY A 62 12.48 4.32 13.73
C GLY A 62 11.03 4.26 14.25
N PRO A 63 10.86 4.19 15.59
CA PRO A 63 9.56 3.90 16.21
C PRO A 63 8.51 4.98 15.98
N THR A 64 8.91 6.25 15.87
CA THR A 64 7.98 7.37 15.67
C THR A 64 7.26 7.29 14.32
N VAL A 65 7.98 6.95 13.26
CA VAL A 65 7.37 6.77 11.94
C VAL A 65 6.44 5.57 11.95
N TRP A 66 6.85 4.47 12.58
CA TRP A 66 6.02 3.26 12.70
C TRP A 66 4.71 3.50 13.45
N ALA A 67 4.73 4.35 14.47
CA ALA A 67 3.51 4.77 15.17
C ALA A 67 2.57 5.60 14.26
N GLN A 68 3.13 6.44 13.38
CA GLN A 68 2.35 7.29 12.47
C GLN A 68 1.70 6.50 11.33
N VAL A 69 2.40 5.52 10.76
CA VAL A 69 1.91 4.77 9.59
C VAL A 69 0.86 3.71 9.93
N GLN A 70 0.60 3.49 11.23
CA GLN A 70 -0.44 2.59 11.75
C GLN A 70 -0.35 1.17 11.16
N ILE A 71 0.84 0.56 11.22
CA ILE A 71 1.03 -0.84 10.81
C ILE A 71 0.38 -1.78 11.83
N SER A 72 -0.10 -2.93 11.32
CA SER A 72 -0.74 -4.02 12.08
C SER A 72 0.05 -4.49 13.30
N THR A 73 -0.64 -5.13 14.24
CA THR A 73 -0.13 -5.64 15.54
C THR A 73 1.03 -6.63 15.43
N ALA A 74 1.27 -7.23 14.26
CA ALA A 74 2.37 -8.17 14.03
C ALA A 74 3.76 -7.49 13.95
N GLY A 75 3.80 -6.16 13.81
CA GLY A 75 5.03 -5.36 13.78
C GLY A 75 5.55 -5.03 12.36
N PRO A 76 6.41 -3.99 12.22
CA PRO A 76 6.84 -3.46 10.92
C PRO A 76 7.56 -4.49 10.06
N VAL A 77 8.51 -5.24 10.63
CA VAL A 77 9.33 -6.21 9.90
C VAL A 77 8.47 -7.31 9.26
N VAL A 78 7.49 -7.84 9.98
CA VAL A 78 6.60 -8.90 9.48
C VAL A 78 5.76 -8.39 8.31
N GLU A 79 5.21 -7.19 8.44
CA GLU A 79 4.36 -6.61 7.41
C GLU A 79 5.16 -6.23 6.16
N LEU A 80 6.31 -5.58 6.32
CA LEU A 80 7.21 -5.27 5.21
C LEU A 80 7.70 -6.53 4.50
N SER A 81 8.00 -7.61 5.24
CA SER A 81 8.39 -8.88 4.65
C SER A 81 7.29 -9.46 3.75
N LYS A 82 6.02 -9.31 4.11
CA LYS A 82 4.89 -9.71 3.25
C LYS A 82 4.84 -8.87 1.99
N LEU A 83 4.96 -7.54 2.11
CA LEU A 83 4.91 -6.63 0.96
C LEU A 83 6.06 -6.91 -0.02
N VAL A 84 7.26 -7.17 0.48
CA VAL A 84 8.40 -7.58 -0.36
C VAL A 84 8.09 -8.89 -1.10
N LYS A 85 7.45 -9.87 -0.44
CA LYS A 85 7.03 -11.14 -1.07
C LYS A 85 5.91 -10.94 -2.11
N GLU A 86 5.05 -9.95 -1.92
CA GLU A 86 4.01 -9.54 -2.87
C GLU A 86 4.58 -8.79 -4.10
N GLY A 87 5.85 -8.39 -4.06
CA GLY A 87 6.55 -7.77 -5.19
C GLY A 87 6.70 -6.25 -5.09
N TYR A 88 6.41 -5.65 -3.94
CA TYR A 88 6.71 -4.23 -3.72
C TYR A 88 8.22 -4.00 -3.65
N TYR A 89 8.69 -3.04 -4.43
CA TYR A 89 10.11 -2.72 -4.49
C TYR A 89 10.52 -1.82 -3.32
N LYS A 90 11.80 -1.88 -2.94
CA LYS A 90 12.40 -1.06 -1.87
C LYS A 90 12.03 0.42 -1.94
N LEU A 91 12.26 1.06 -3.08
CA LEU A 91 12.01 2.49 -3.28
C LEU A 91 10.51 2.82 -3.21
N GLU A 92 9.67 1.93 -3.72
CA GLU A 92 8.20 2.07 -3.66
C GLU A 92 7.70 1.98 -2.21
N LEU A 93 8.22 1.03 -1.42
CA LEU A 93 7.91 0.91 0.01
C LEU A 93 8.31 2.17 0.76
N ILE A 94 9.53 2.67 0.55
CA ILE A 94 10.04 3.90 1.17
C ILE A 94 9.11 5.08 0.86
N GLN A 95 8.72 5.25 -0.41
CA GLN A 95 7.81 6.33 -0.81
C GLN A 95 6.44 6.21 -0.12
N LEU A 96 5.85 5.01 -0.09
CA LEU A 96 4.54 4.81 0.55
C LEU A 96 4.58 5.04 2.07
N ILE A 97 5.67 4.63 2.73
CA ILE A 97 5.90 4.90 4.17
C ILE A 97 6.01 6.40 4.41
N LEU A 98 6.80 7.11 3.60
CA LEU A 98 6.95 8.57 3.71
C LEU A 98 5.63 9.31 3.46
N MET A 99 4.88 8.91 2.42
CA MET A 99 3.55 9.48 2.15
C MET A 99 2.60 9.26 3.33
N SER A 100 2.57 8.05 3.88
CA SER A 100 1.74 7.68 5.02
C SER A 100 2.10 8.51 6.27
N SER A 101 3.40 8.63 6.57
CA SER A 101 3.91 9.43 7.70
C SER A 101 3.58 10.92 7.56
N GLN A 102 3.83 11.52 6.40
CA GLN A 102 3.59 12.95 6.18
C GLN A 102 2.11 13.32 6.14
N SER A 103 1.29 12.48 5.50
CA SER A 103 -0.17 12.71 5.40
C SER A 103 -0.94 12.24 6.63
N LYS A 104 -0.29 11.54 7.57
CA LYS A 104 -0.90 10.88 8.74
C LYS A 104 -2.03 9.93 8.34
N ARG A 105 -1.93 9.34 7.15
CA ARG A 105 -2.87 8.32 6.65
C ARG A 105 -2.29 6.93 6.88
N PRO A 106 -3.11 5.93 7.24
CA PRO A 106 -2.63 4.56 7.42
C PRO A 106 -1.98 4.02 6.16
N LEU A 107 -0.82 3.36 6.29
CA LEU A 107 -0.10 2.78 5.15
C LEU A 107 -0.96 1.79 4.36
N LYS A 108 -1.85 1.07 5.06
CA LYS A 108 -2.80 0.13 4.45
C LYS A 108 -3.69 0.78 3.39
N GLU A 109 -4.18 2.00 3.62
CA GLU A 109 -5.03 2.71 2.66
C GLU A 109 -4.28 3.03 1.36
N LEU A 110 -3.02 3.46 1.49
CA LEU A 110 -2.15 3.79 0.36
C LEU A 110 -1.78 2.52 -0.42
N LEU A 111 -1.52 1.41 0.28
CA LEU A 111 -1.27 0.11 -0.34
C LEU A 111 -2.47 -0.37 -1.15
N GLU A 112 -3.69 -0.21 -0.63
CA GLU A 112 -4.91 -0.57 -1.36
C GLU A 112 -5.09 0.26 -2.63
N LYS A 113 -4.85 1.58 -2.58
CA LYS A 113 -4.83 2.43 -3.78
C LYS A 113 -3.80 1.93 -4.80
N ARG A 114 -2.61 1.58 -4.32
CA ARG A 114 -1.53 1.08 -5.18
C ARG A 114 -1.88 -0.27 -5.83
N ARG A 115 -2.50 -1.19 -5.09
CA ARG A 115 -3.00 -2.49 -5.63
C ARG A 115 -4.05 -2.31 -6.71
N LYS A 116 -4.87 -1.25 -6.62
CA LYS A 116 -5.85 -0.87 -7.66
C LYS A 116 -5.20 -0.25 -8.91
N GLY A 117 -3.87 -0.07 -8.92
CA GLY A 117 -3.12 0.43 -10.06
C GLY A 117 -2.85 1.93 -10.06
N ALA A 118 -3.19 2.65 -8.97
CA ALA A 118 -2.89 4.08 -8.87
C ALA A 118 -1.38 4.34 -8.93
N LYS A 119 -0.98 5.42 -9.61
CA LYS A 119 0.43 5.83 -9.65
C LYS A 119 0.84 6.51 -8.35
N LEU A 120 2.11 6.38 -7.96
CA LEU A 120 2.62 7.01 -6.74
C LEU A 120 2.46 8.54 -6.76
N ALA A 121 2.66 9.16 -7.92
CA ALA A 121 2.44 10.60 -8.11
C ALA A 121 0.97 11.01 -7.91
N GLU A 122 0.02 10.18 -8.38
CA GLU A 122 -1.42 10.42 -8.18
C GLU A 122 -1.79 10.30 -6.69
N ILE A 123 -1.27 9.28 -6.01
CA ILE A 123 -1.47 9.10 -4.57
C ILE A 123 -0.90 10.30 -3.78
N ALA A 124 0.29 10.79 -4.14
CA ALA A 124 0.89 11.95 -3.51
C ALA A 124 0.06 13.22 -3.74
N TRP A 125 -0.42 13.42 -4.97
CA TRP A 125 -1.27 14.55 -5.34
C TRP A 125 -2.59 14.55 -4.58
N ASP A 126 -3.26 13.39 -4.46
CA ASP A 126 -4.49 13.21 -3.65
C ASP A 126 -4.28 13.62 -2.18
N LEU A 127 -3.05 13.43 -1.68
CA LEU A 127 -2.67 13.74 -0.30
C LEU A 127 -2.15 15.19 -0.13
N GLY A 128 -2.07 15.97 -1.21
CA GLY A 128 -1.52 17.33 -1.20
C GLY A 128 -0.01 17.36 -0.94
N LEU A 129 0.71 16.30 -1.31
CA LEU A 129 2.16 16.18 -1.12
C LEU A 129 2.91 16.52 -2.41
N ASP A 130 4.07 17.17 -2.26
CA ASP A 130 5.00 17.43 -3.36
C ASP A 130 5.76 16.14 -3.70
N TYR A 131 5.38 15.50 -4.79
CA TYR A 131 5.95 14.21 -5.21
C TYR A 131 7.45 14.28 -5.49
N GLU A 132 7.95 15.36 -6.09
CA GLU A 132 9.37 15.51 -6.43
C GLU A 132 10.23 15.59 -5.16
N LYS A 133 9.80 16.40 -4.19
CA LYS A 133 10.47 16.49 -2.88
C LYS A 133 10.42 15.16 -2.13
N LEU A 134 9.28 14.48 -2.19
CA LEU A 134 9.10 13.17 -1.56
C LEU A 134 10.00 12.12 -2.20
N TYR A 135 10.09 12.10 -3.53
CA TYR A 135 10.95 11.20 -4.28
C TYR A 135 12.43 11.43 -3.95
N GLY A 136 12.88 12.68 -3.90
CA GLY A 136 14.24 13.02 -3.44
C GLY A 136 14.53 12.54 -2.02
N SER A 137 13.57 12.71 -1.10
CA SER A 137 13.68 12.20 0.28
C SER A 137 13.75 10.67 0.32
N ALA A 138 12.98 9.99 -0.54
CA ALA A 138 12.98 8.54 -0.64
C ALA A 138 14.33 8.00 -1.15
N LEU A 139 14.97 8.69 -2.09
CA LEU A 139 16.31 8.33 -2.56
C LEU A 139 17.37 8.46 -1.46
N ALA A 140 17.32 9.51 -0.64
CA ALA A 140 18.24 9.67 0.49
C ALA A 140 18.09 8.54 1.51
N VAL A 141 16.84 8.15 1.83
CA VAL A 141 16.58 7.00 2.72
C VAL A 141 17.06 5.69 2.08
N GLN A 142 16.84 5.50 0.77
CA GLN A 142 17.33 4.33 0.07
C GLN A 142 18.85 4.24 0.13
N GLU A 143 19.56 5.34 -0.11
CA GLU A 143 21.02 5.39 -0.06
C GLU A 143 21.54 5.03 1.34
N LEU A 144 20.90 5.55 2.38
CA LEU A 144 21.21 5.20 3.77
C LEU A 144 20.99 3.71 4.06
N VAL A 145 19.86 3.15 3.61
CA VAL A 145 19.57 1.71 3.73
C VAL A 145 20.64 0.87 3.02
N ASP A 146 21.06 1.30 1.83
CA ASP A 146 22.00 0.56 0.98
C ASP A 146 23.44 0.62 1.51
N LYS A 147 23.85 1.74 2.09
CA LYS A 147 25.22 1.92 2.61
C LYS A 147 25.37 1.42 4.03
N GLU A 148 24.39 1.65 4.89
CA GLU A 148 24.57 1.42 6.33
C GLU A 148 23.99 0.09 6.81
N TYR A 149 22.81 -0.29 6.31
CA TYR A 149 22.06 -1.40 6.87
C TYR A 149 22.18 -2.69 6.06
N LEU A 150 21.99 -2.65 4.74
CA LEU A 150 22.07 -3.86 3.92
C LEU A 150 23.43 -4.59 3.99
N PRO A 151 24.59 -3.91 4.03
CA PRO A 151 25.87 -4.60 4.16
C PRO A 151 26.02 -5.40 5.46
N ARG A 152 25.27 -5.02 6.52
CA ARG A 152 25.26 -5.74 7.81
C ARG A 152 24.47 -7.04 7.75
N PHE A 153 23.61 -7.17 6.75
CA PHE A 153 22.83 -8.37 6.50
C PHE A 153 23.23 -8.93 5.14
N PRO A 154 24.46 -9.48 5.02
CA PRO A 154 24.86 -10.13 3.78
C PRO A 154 23.78 -11.16 3.45
N GLU A 155 23.22 -11.08 2.24
CA GLU A 155 22.30 -12.10 1.76
C GLU A 155 23.02 -13.41 2.01
N THR A 156 22.52 -14.17 3.00
CA THR A 156 23.07 -15.48 3.27
C THR A 156 22.66 -16.26 2.04
N ARG A 157 23.53 -16.28 1.03
CA ARG A 157 23.50 -17.30 0.00
C ARG A 157 23.66 -18.56 0.81
N LEU A 158 22.53 -19.16 1.18
CA LEU A 158 22.45 -20.55 1.57
C LEU A 158 23.19 -21.25 0.44
N ARG A 159 24.49 -21.52 0.66
CA ARG A 159 25.31 -22.31 -0.23
C ARG A 159 24.43 -23.50 -0.52
N ARG A 160 24.06 -23.70 -1.79
CA ARG A 160 23.36 -24.92 -2.15
C ARG A 160 24.26 -26.04 -1.63
N ALA A 161 23.71 -26.94 -0.83
CA ALA A 161 24.41 -28.17 -0.47
C ALA A 161 24.86 -28.81 -1.80
N GLY A 162 26.14 -28.67 -2.14
CA GLY A 162 26.68 -29.04 -3.46
C GLY A 162 27.76 -28.13 -4.06
N GLU A 163 28.02 -26.91 -3.53
CA GLU A 163 29.22 -26.14 -3.91
C GLU A 163 30.32 -26.34 -2.85
N GLU A 164 31.21 -27.30 -3.09
CA GLU A 164 32.52 -27.40 -2.44
C GLU A 164 33.56 -26.50 -3.15
N PRO A 165 34.57 -26.01 -2.42
CA PRO A 165 35.55 -25.03 -2.91
C PRO A 165 36.49 -25.54 -4.01
#